data_AF-A0A538PZD4-F1
#
_entry.id   AF-A0A538PZD4-F1
#
_cell.length_a   1.000
_cell.length_b   1.000
_cell.length_c   1.000
_cell.angle_alpha   90.00
_cell.angle_beta   90.00
_cell.angle_gamma   90.00
#
_symmetry.space_group_name_H-M   'P 1'
#
loop_
_entity.id
_entity.type
_entity.pdbx_description
1 polymer ?
#
loop_
_entity_poly.entity_id
_entity_poly.type
_entity_poly.pdbx_seq_one_letter_code
_entity_poly.pdbx_strand_id
1 'polypeptide(L)'
;MSSANFVERAIAGLEPDVALLAPLSRKQVHDFTPRLLRALTYPRVILPTHWDNWERPLTEPPQDPRAVLGDDGNLDVFVREVKEVSPESQVVVLKYFETFAP
;
A
#
# COMPACT_ATOMS: atom_id res chain seq x y z
N MET A 1 -16.68 4.04 4.13
CA MET A 1 -16.07 2.96 3.32
C MET A 1 -15.06 3.62 2.40
N SER A 2 -13.78 3.38 2.62
CA SER A 2 -12.73 3.76 1.67
C SER A 2 -12.64 2.66 0.61
N SER A 3 -12.48 3.02 -0.66
CA SER A 3 -12.17 2.05 -1.71
C SER A 3 -10.78 2.36 -2.22
N ALA A 4 -9.79 1.51 -1.91
CA ALA A 4 -8.56 1.49 -2.68
C ALA A 4 -8.93 1.15 -4.13
N ASN A 5 -8.95 2.14 -5.01
CA ASN A 5 -9.21 1.96 -6.43
C ASN A 5 -8.52 3.08 -7.21
N PHE A 6 -8.28 2.82 -8.49
CA PHE A 6 -7.60 3.75 -9.38
C PHE A 6 -8.13 3.58 -10.81
N VAL A 7 -7.98 4.62 -11.62
CA VAL A 7 -8.30 4.58 -13.04
C VAL A 7 -7.02 4.23 -13.79
N GLU A 8 -6.80 2.94 -14.09
CA GLU A 8 -5.56 2.41 -14.69
C GLU A 8 -5.09 3.23 -15.91
N ARG A 9 -6.01 3.55 -16.84
CA ARG A 9 -5.69 4.35 -18.04
C ARG A 9 -5.19 5.77 -17.75
N ALA A 10 -5.50 6.34 -16.59
CA ALA A 10 -5.12 7.70 -16.23
C ALA A 10 -3.69 7.76 -15.67
N ILE A 11 -3.15 6.63 -15.21
CA ILE A 11 -1.83 6.55 -14.58
C ILE A 11 -0.85 5.62 -15.33
N ALA A 12 -1.33 4.92 -16.36
CA ALA A 12 -0.51 3.98 -17.12
C ALA A 12 0.68 4.70 -17.78
N GLY A 13 1.89 4.20 -17.51
CA GLY A 13 3.14 4.75 -18.04
C GLY A 13 3.72 5.88 -17.21
N LEU A 14 3.14 6.20 -16.04
CA LEU A 14 3.84 7.03 -15.07
C LEU A 14 5.04 6.25 -14.51
N GLU A 15 6.18 6.91 -14.39
CA GLU A 15 7.43 6.33 -13.88
C GLU A 15 7.89 7.03 -12.60
N PRO A 16 7.11 6.98 -11.50
CA PRO A 16 7.54 7.59 -10.26
C PRO A 16 8.67 6.78 -9.62
N ASP A 17 9.69 7.46 -9.08
CA ASP A 17 10.69 6.81 -8.22
C ASP A 17 10.07 6.27 -6.92
N VAL A 18 9.03 6.95 -6.43
CA VAL A 18 8.38 6.69 -5.14
C VAL A 18 6.86 6.70 -5.31
N ALA A 19 6.18 5.64 -4.86
CA ALA A 19 4.72 5.54 -4.87
C ALA A 19 4.14 5.41 -3.45
N LEU A 20 3.20 6.29 -3.09
CA LEU A 20 2.44 6.23 -1.85
C LEU A 20 1.10 5.56 -2.13
N LEU A 21 0.84 4.40 -1.54
CA LEU A 21 -0.28 3.53 -1.90
C LEU A 21 -1.17 3.23 -0.69
N ALA A 22 -2.49 3.37 -0.82
CA ALA A 22 -3.44 3.01 0.23
C ALA A 22 -4.00 1.59 -0.03
N PRO A 23 -3.62 0.56 0.75
CA PRO A 23 -3.90 -0.84 0.39
C PRO A 23 -5.19 -1.42 1.00
N LEU A 24 -5.88 -0.68 1.87
CA LEU A 24 -7.09 -1.18 2.51
C LEU A 24 -8.25 -1.29 1.52
N SER A 25 -9.00 -2.39 1.63
CA SER A 25 -10.07 -2.77 0.69
C SER A 25 -9.58 -3.08 -0.74
N ARG A 26 -8.27 -3.16 -0.98
CA ARG A 26 -7.72 -3.49 -2.31
C ARG A 26 -8.22 -4.82 -2.88
N LYS A 27 -8.54 -5.80 -2.02
CA LYS A 27 -9.03 -7.12 -2.46
C LYS A 27 -10.44 -7.06 -3.06
N GLN A 28 -11.16 -5.95 -2.89
CA GLN A 28 -12.43 -5.71 -3.57
C GLN A 28 -12.24 -5.28 -5.03
N VAL A 29 -11.00 -4.94 -5.44
CA VAL A 29 -10.65 -4.55 -6.80
C VAL A 29 -9.86 -5.69 -7.43
N HIS A 30 -10.36 -6.19 -8.56
CA HIS A 30 -9.73 -7.27 -9.32
C HIS A 30 -8.27 -6.94 -9.65
N ASP A 31 -7.36 -7.82 -9.25
CA ASP A 31 -5.92 -7.73 -9.51
C ASP A 31 -5.31 -6.37 -9.15
N PHE A 32 -5.77 -5.77 -8.06
CA PHE A 32 -5.37 -4.41 -7.67
C PHE A 32 -3.85 -4.22 -7.69
N THR A 33 -3.11 -5.00 -6.89
CA THR A 33 -1.67 -4.85 -6.71
C THR A 33 -0.89 -5.01 -8.02
N PRO A 34 -1.02 -6.12 -8.77
CA PRO A 34 -0.28 -6.27 -10.03
C PRO A 34 -0.66 -5.25 -11.10
N ARG A 35 -1.93 -4.85 -11.20
CA ARG A 35 -2.36 -3.84 -12.19
C ARG A 35 -1.82 -2.46 -11.85
N LEU A 36 -1.86 -2.08 -10.57
CA LEU A 36 -1.38 -0.79 -10.11
C LEU A 36 0.13 -0.66 -10.30
N LEU A 37 0.90 -1.65 -9.85
CA LEU A 37 2.36 -1.60 -9.96
C LEU A 37 2.84 -1.61 -11.41
N ARG A 38 2.17 -2.39 -12.28
CA ARG A 38 2.46 -2.35 -13.72
C ARG A 38 2.13 -1.00 -14.35
N ALA A 39 1.01 -0.39 -13.98
CA ALA A 39 0.61 0.92 -14.51
C ALA A 39 1.60 2.03 -14.11
N LEU A 40 2.18 1.91 -12.92
CA LEU A 40 3.22 2.80 -12.39
C LEU A 40 4.65 2.35 -12.74
N THR A 41 4.80 1.40 -13.67
CA THR A 41 6.11 0.99 -14.21
C THR A 41 7.08 0.45 -13.13
N TYR A 42 6.52 -0.20 -12.10
CA TYR A 42 7.23 -0.82 -10.97
C TYR A 42 8.15 0.16 -10.20
N PRO A 43 7.57 1.08 -9.41
CA PRO A 43 8.32 2.13 -8.70
C PRO A 43 9.43 1.56 -7.81
N ARG A 44 10.59 2.23 -7.75
CA ARG A 44 11.73 1.79 -6.93
C ARG A 44 11.40 1.72 -5.45
N VAL A 45 10.60 2.66 -4.95
CA VAL A 45 10.17 2.71 -3.55
C VAL A 45 8.64 2.74 -3.44
N ILE A 46 8.11 1.93 -2.55
CA ILE A 46 6.67 1.86 -2.24
C ILE A 46 6.48 2.15 -0.75
N LEU A 47 5.65 3.15 -0.45
CA LEU A 47 5.23 3.48 0.91
C LEU A 47 3.73 3.18 1.06
N PRO A 48 3.34 2.16 1.83
CA PRO A 48 1.95 2.01 2.21
C PRO A 48 1.51 3.18 3.09
N THR A 49 0.35 3.72 2.78
CA THR A 49 -0.35 4.77 3.55
C THR A 49 -1.73 4.26 3.92
N HIS A 50 -2.40 4.89 4.90
CA HIS A 50 -3.77 4.54 5.29
C HIS A 50 -3.95 3.02 5.51
N TRP A 51 -2.96 2.38 6.13
CA TRP A 51 -2.91 0.93 6.38
C TRP A 51 -3.21 0.59 7.84
N ASP A 52 -3.09 1.58 8.71
CA ASP A 52 -3.27 1.50 10.15
C ASP A 52 -4.77 1.48 10.53
N ASN A 53 -5.03 1.08 11.76
CA ASN A 53 -6.33 1.18 12.39
C ASN A 53 -6.56 2.61 12.90
N TRP A 54 -7.17 3.44 12.07
CA TRP A 54 -7.49 4.85 12.37
C TRP A 54 -8.49 5.04 13.53
N GLU A 55 -9.10 3.97 14.04
CA GLU A 55 -9.97 4.02 15.22
C GLU A 55 -9.16 4.00 16.54
N ARG A 56 -7.84 3.75 16.48
CA ARG A 56 -6.95 3.79 17.63
C ARG A 56 -6.37 5.20 17.85
N PRO A 57 -6.08 5.59 19.10
CA PRO A 57 -5.45 6.88 19.38
C PRO A 57 -4.09 7.04 18.70
N LEU A 58 -3.80 8.24 18.19
CA LEU A 58 -2.49 8.59 17.60
C LEU A 58 -1.33 8.53 18.61
N THR A 59 -1.63 8.50 19.91
CA THR A 59 -0.62 8.32 20.97
C THR A 59 -0.11 6.88 21.08
N GLU A 60 -0.78 5.92 20.45
CA GLU A 60 -0.34 4.53 20.37
C GLU A 60 0.44 4.30 19.05
N PRO A 61 1.41 3.36 19.01
CA PRO A 61 2.06 2.98 17.76
C PRO A 61 1.04 2.50 16.71
N PRO A 62 1.26 2.77 15.41
CA PRO A 62 0.35 2.31 14.37
C PRO A 62 0.30 0.78 14.35
N GLN A 63 -0.92 0.26 14.29
CA GLN A 63 -1.21 -1.16 14.15
C GLN A 63 -2.19 -1.31 13.00
N ASP A 64 -2.02 -2.33 12.17
CA ASP A 64 -2.97 -2.59 11.11
C ASP A 64 -4.30 -3.15 11.68
N PRO A 65 -5.43 -2.99 10.97
CA PRO A 65 -6.73 -3.43 11.46
C PRO A 65 -6.98 -4.94 11.25
N ARG A 66 -5.94 -5.79 11.19
CA ARG A 66 -6.10 -7.24 10.89
C ARG A 66 -6.99 -7.99 11.86
N ALA A 67 -7.06 -7.55 13.12
CA ALA A 67 -7.90 -8.16 14.14
C ALA A 67 -9.42 -8.01 13.84
N VAL A 68 -9.80 -7.00 13.06
CA VAL A 68 -11.20 -6.69 12.73
C VAL A 68 -11.49 -6.98 11.26
N LEU A 69 -10.53 -6.71 10.36
CA LEU A 69 -10.71 -6.83 8.90
C LEU A 69 -10.02 -8.06 8.29
N GLY A 70 -9.40 -8.92 9.09
CA GLY A 70 -8.68 -10.10 8.61
C GLY A 70 -7.56 -9.73 7.63
N ASP A 71 -7.37 -10.54 6.58
CA ASP A 71 -6.31 -10.31 5.60
C ASP A 71 -6.45 -9.00 4.80
N ASP A 72 -7.66 -8.43 4.70
CA ASP A 72 -7.88 -7.14 4.04
C ASP A 72 -7.26 -5.99 4.84
N GLY A 73 -7.22 -6.13 6.16
CA GLY A 73 -6.56 -5.21 7.08
C GLY A 73 -5.13 -5.62 7.45
N ASN A 74 -4.59 -6.69 6.86
CA ASN A 74 -3.26 -7.18 7.18
C ASN A 74 -2.22 -6.56 6.24
N LEU A 75 -1.36 -5.69 6.77
CA LEU A 75 -0.32 -5.02 6.01
C LEU A 75 0.70 -6.01 5.46
N ASP A 76 1.05 -7.06 6.20
CA ASP A 76 2.06 -8.04 5.78
C ASP A 76 1.64 -8.76 4.49
N VAL A 77 0.34 -8.98 4.32
CA VAL A 77 -0.21 -9.56 3.09
C VAL A 77 0.01 -8.63 1.90
N PHE A 78 -0.22 -7.32 2.08
CA PHE A 78 0.05 -6.35 1.02
C PHE A 78 1.54 -6.28 0.68
N VAL A 79 2.41 -6.22 1.69
CA VAL A 79 3.86 -6.20 1.49
C VAL A 79 4.33 -7.44 0.72
N ARG A 80 3.79 -8.62 1.06
CA ARG A 80 4.07 -9.87 0.34
C ARG A 80 3.62 -9.80 -1.12
N GLU A 81 2.39 -9.38 -1.40
CA GLU A 81 1.88 -9.23 -2.77
C GLU A 81 2.75 -8.28 -3.60
N VAL A 82 3.17 -7.15 -3.01
CA VAL A 82 4.09 -6.21 -3.66
C VAL A 82 5.41 -6.90 -4.01
N LYS A 83 5.98 -7.67 -3.08
CA LYS A 83 7.24 -8.38 -3.29
C LYS A 83 7.15 -9.54 -4.28
N GLU A 84 5.99 -10.18 -4.41
CA GLU A 84 5.76 -11.20 -5.44
C GLU A 84 5.69 -10.57 -6.84
N VAL A 85 5.08 -9.39 -6.97
CA VAL A 85 4.90 -8.69 -8.26
C VAL A 85 6.13 -7.88 -8.66
N SER A 86 6.77 -7.21 -7.70
CA SER A 86 7.96 -6.38 -7.92
C SER A 86 9.01 -6.65 -6.83
N PRO A 87 9.80 -7.74 -7.00
CA PRO A 87 10.80 -8.14 -6.00
C PRO A 87 11.83 -7.04 -5.67
N GLU A 88 12.18 -6.25 -6.69
CA GLU A 88 13.18 -5.18 -6.62
C GLU A 88 12.66 -3.90 -5.95
N SER A 89 11.34 -3.65 -5.91
CA SER A 89 10.79 -2.48 -5.22
C SER A 89 11.07 -2.55 -3.71
N GLN A 90 11.66 -1.51 -3.14
CA GLN A 90 11.79 -1.37 -1.69
C GLN A 90 10.47 -0.96 -1.07
N VAL A 91 9.94 -1.75 -0.14
CA VAL A 91 8.73 -1.39 0.62
C VAL A 91 9.15 -0.78 1.95
N VAL A 92 8.74 0.47 2.20
CA VAL A 92 9.10 1.22 3.41
C VAL A 92 7.84 1.52 4.21
N VAL A 93 7.67 0.81 5.32
CA VAL A 93 6.58 1.03 6.27
C VAL A 93 7.06 1.99 7.35
N LEU A 94 6.40 3.15 7.47
CA LEU A 94 6.72 4.16 8.47
C LEU A 94 5.76 4.12 9.64
N LYS A 95 6.28 4.38 10.84
CA LYS A 95 5.45 4.71 12.00
C LYS A 95 5.07 6.19 11.99
N TYR A 96 4.13 6.56 12.87
CA TYR A 96 3.74 7.96 13.01
C TYR A 96 4.96 8.85 13.29
N PHE A 97 5.05 9.95 12.53
CA PHE A 97 6.10 10.96 12.63
C PHE A 97 7.52 10.49 12.28
N GLU A 98 7.69 9.29 11.71
CA GLU A 98 8.96 8.89 11.10
C GLU A 98 9.15 9.54 9.72
N THR A 99 10.42 9.73 9.35
CA THR A 99 10.82 10.28 8.05
C THR A 99 11.61 9.25 7.26
N PHE A 100 11.46 9.27 5.95
CA PHE A 100 12.24 8.47 5.01
C PHE A 100 12.95 9.36 3.99
N ALA A 101 14.21 9.03 3.69
CA ALA A 101 14.98 9.59 2.59
C ALA A 101 15.73 8.43 1.88
N PRO A 102 15.55 8.26 0.55
CA PRO A 102 16.14 7.16 -0.23
C PRO A 102 17.60 7.39 -0.65
#